data_AF-A0A6M5YQQ7-F1
#
_entry.id   AF-A0A6M5YQQ7-F1
#
_cell.length_a   1.000
_cell.length_b   1.000
_cell.length_c   1.000
_cell.angle_alpha   90.00
_cell.angle_beta   90.00
_cell.angle_gamma   90.00
#
_symmetry.space_group_name_H-M   'P 1'
#
loop_
_entity.id
_entity.type
_entity.pdbx_description
1 polymer ?
#
loop_
_entity_poly.entity_id
_entity_poly.type
_entity_poly.pdbx_seq_one_letter_code
_entity_poly.pdbx_strand_id
1 'polypeptide(L)'
;MARPIRRWPVVLLAGLLAPPVGAEDRPPAKPAAPADARRAALARAGYTHVPLALDPRRLGLFVDGAVGAEKVKFFLDSGFRETFLDLKLAKRLKLELGAEAASVGVGAERLVGRRTYVSGLTIGTYDTRKDWPNVAAQAADLSGFSNAPGGVLGMGVLEPWAAVADFPARSLYLRPPLATAWPRLAGTWAVTSWQEDGAARKFDPEAPPTLTFADRRLKLTDGAKIREYPIRFGPNDAGDYLLLMDPKDEGKPDPGFVGGGRVKVKDGAMTACLCLRPEKASDIPTEFAAPKGSRCVLLELKHTAPDARKPPPDPLRDLLLKDGYTAVRLDREPDGKRVAAARIGRHDLRLMVDTGTSFSAFDTAGLDKWGAERMGGTVGEGLAGKVKAENVNLRGLMIGEYDTRRAWAVVCGVGVDLAGLNKARAEQKLPPIQGLLGTLDLLNGSAVIDFGTNTLYLRPVKETVGPQLEGKWVGATWEFDGNRGQYKPGDAAIEFKGGRVRLTDPSGGTTEWGFHLADEGDQYRIGLFDPKADKLADGFTAYPGGGLFKLTGDTLTVVTPRPGAREVKEPTEVAAPKGSGLMLVEYKRAK
;
A
#
# COMPACT_ATOMS: atom_id res chain seq x y z
N MET A 1 9.00 82.36 -12.90
CA MET A 1 7.96 81.44 -13.42
C MET A 1 7.69 80.38 -12.36
N ALA A 2 6.59 80.51 -11.62
CA ALA A 2 6.15 79.59 -10.59
C ALA A 2 4.67 79.27 -10.84
N ARG A 3 4.33 77.98 -10.95
CA ARG A 3 2.98 77.50 -11.28
C ARG A 3 2.05 77.62 -10.07
N PRO A 4 0.77 77.98 -10.25
CA PRO A 4 -0.20 78.05 -9.17
C PRO A 4 -0.75 76.66 -8.79
N ILE A 5 -0.86 76.46 -7.48
CA ILE A 5 -1.38 75.26 -6.81
C ILE A 5 -2.91 75.29 -6.90
N ARG A 6 -3.51 74.26 -7.54
CA ARG A 6 -4.96 74.02 -7.55
C ARG A 6 -5.41 73.43 -6.22
N ARG A 7 -6.33 74.12 -5.54
CA ARG A 7 -7.09 73.61 -4.39
C ARG A 7 -8.20 72.66 -4.89
N TRP A 8 -8.25 71.46 -4.32
CA TRP A 8 -9.34 70.50 -4.47
C TRP A 8 -10.34 70.64 -3.31
N PRO A 9 -11.64 70.40 -3.52
CA PRO A 9 -12.63 70.46 -2.45
C PRO A 9 -12.49 69.26 -1.51
N VAL A 10 -12.54 69.53 -0.20
CA VAL A 10 -12.65 68.54 0.87
C VAL A 10 -14.09 68.03 0.90
N VAL A 11 -14.28 66.78 0.50
CA VAL A 11 -15.53 66.03 0.74
C VAL A 11 -15.40 65.33 2.08
N LEU A 12 -16.18 65.75 3.07
CA LEU A 12 -16.35 65.04 4.34
C LEU A 12 -17.21 63.80 4.11
N LEU A 13 -16.58 62.62 4.07
CA LEU A 13 -17.27 61.33 4.10
C LEU A 13 -17.44 60.90 5.57
N ALA A 14 -18.66 60.98 6.09
CA ALA A 14 -19.01 60.36 7.37
C ALA A 14 -19.07 58.83 7.19
N GLY A 15 -17.97 58.16 7.53
CA GLY A 15 -17.90 56.70 7.56
C GLY A 15 -18.56 56.15 8.83
N LEU A 16 -19.71 55.49 8.66
CA LEU A 16 -20.24 54.55 9.65
C LEU A 16 -19.25 53.37 9.75
N LEU A 17 -18.45 53.36 10.83
CA LEU A 17 -17.63 52.21 11.18
C LEU A 17 -18.55 51.08 11.67
N ALA A 18 -18.77 50.07 10.84
CA ALA A 18 -19.27 48.79 11.31
C ALA A 18 -18.23 48.17 12.26
N PRO A 19 -18.65 47.53 13.37
CA PRO A 19 -17.73 46.82 14.25
C PRO A 19 -17.00 45.71 13.47
N PRO A 20 -15.75 45.36 13.83
CA PRO A 20 -15.07 44.22 13.24
C PRO A 20 -15.93 42.97 13.45
N VAL A 21 -16.30 42.31 12.34
CA VAL A 21 -16.96 40.99 12.37
C VAL A 21 -16.07 40.07 13.19
N GLY A 22 -16.56 39.68 14.36
CA GLY A 22 -15.85 38.80 15.28
C GLY A 22 -15.46 37.50 14.56
N ALA A 23 -14.29 36.96 14.89
CA ALA A 23 -13.75 35.73 14.32
C ALA A 23 -14.62 34.47 14.58
N GLU A 24 -15.79 34.61 15.20
CA GLU A 24 -16.72 33.53 15.53
C GLU A 24 -17.74 33.20 14.41
N ASP A 25 -17.87 34.04 13.38
CA ASP A 25 -18.87 33.84 12.30
C ASP A 25 -18.30 33.25 10.99
N ARG A 26 -17.07 32.71 10.98
CA ARG A 26 -16.62 31.95 9.79
C ARG A 26 -17.39 30.63 9.75
N PRO A 27 -18.14 30.32 8.66
CA PRO A 27 -18.75 29.01 8.51
C PRO A 27 -17.66 27.94 8.68
N PRO A 28 -17.92 26.87 9.46
CA PRO A 28 -16.93 25.86 9.74
C PRO A 28 -16.35 25.33 8.42
N ALA A 29 -15.02 25.27 8.33
CA ALA A 29 -14.35 24.76 7.15
C ALA A 29 -14.93 23.38 6.79
N LYS A 30 -15.29 23.20 5.51
CA LYS A 30 -15.78 21.92 5.00
C LYS A 30 -14.81 20.81 5.43
N PRO A 31 -15.29 19.71 6.04
CA PRO A 31 -14.42 18.60 6.44
C PRO A 31 -13.53 18.18 5.27
N ALA A 32 -12.23 18.03 5.51
CA ALA A 32 -11.30 17.54 4.50
C ALA A 32 -11.76 16.15 4.01
N ALA A 33 -11.50 15.82 2.75
CA ALA A 33 -11.82 14.48 2.24
C ALA A 33 -11.07 13.42 3.09
N PRO A 34 -11.63 12.23 3.34
CA PRO A 34 -10.97 11.21 4.16
C PRO A 34 -9.53 10.89 3.73
N ALA A 35 -9.27 10.86 2.42
CA ALA A 35 -7.92 10.67 1.88
C ALA A 35 -6.94 11.80 2.28
N ASP A 36 -7.39 13.05 2.34
CA ASP A 36 -6.58 14.18 2.78
C ASP A 36 -6.26 14.08 4.28
N ALA A 37 -7.22 13.65 5.09
CA ALA A 37 -7.01 13.44 6.53
C ALA A 37 -5.96 12.35 6.80
N ARG A 38 -6.04 11.22 6.08
CA ARG A 38 -5.04 10.13 6.15
C ARG A 38 -3.67 10.61 5.70
N ARG A 39 -3.60 11.28 4.55
CA ARG A 39 -2.35 11.85 4.03
C ARG A 39 -1.71 12.80 5.03
N ALA A 40 -2.49 13.68 5.66
CA ALA A 40 -2.00 14.60 6.68
C ALA A 40 -1.52 13.87 7.95
N ALA A 41 -2.22 12.83 8.40
CA ALA A 41 -1.80 12.01 9.54
C ALA A 41 -0.47 11.29 9.27
N LEU A 42 -0.33 10.67 8.10
CA LEU A 42 0.89 10.00 7.66
C LEU A 42 2.05 11.01 7.50
N ALA A 43 1.81 12.16 6.89
CA ALA A 43 2.84 13.21 6.76
C ALA A 43 3.37 13.66 8.13
N ARG A 44 2.48 13.87 9.13
CA ARG A 44 2.89 14.18 10.51
C ARG A 44 3.70 13.04 11.16
N ALA A 45 3.44 11.80 10.78
CA ALA A 45 4.19 10.63 11.22
C ALA A 45 5.50 10.39 10.42
N GLY A 46 5.89 11.34 9.55
CA GLY A 46 7.15 11.30 8.80
C GLY A 46 7.09 10.50 7.51
N TYR A 47 5.90 10.20 7.00
CA TYR A 47 5.74 9.53 5.71
C TYR A 47 5.81 10.52 4.55
N THR A 48 6.41 10.06 3.45
CA THR A 48 6.37 10.75 2.16
C THR A 48 5.30 10.11 1.28
N HIS A 49 4.41 10.95 0.75
CA HIS A 49 3.37 10.55 -0.19
C HIS A 49 3.97 10.32 -1.59
N VAL A 50 3.56 9.22 -2.23
CA VAL A 50 3.96 8.82 -3.58
C VAL A 50 2.71 8.38 -4.35
N PRO A 51 2.36 9.02 -5.48
CA PRO A 51 1.21 8.61 -6.27
C PRO A 51 1.48 7.27 -6.98
N LEU A 52 0.46 6.43 -7.07
CA LEU A 52 0.43 5.19 -7.83
C LEU A 52 -0.48 5.35 -9.06
N ALA A 53 -0.07 4.75 -10.17
CA ALA A 53 -0.89 4.56 -11.35
C ALA A 53 -1.45 3.15 -11.34
N LEU A 54 -2.76 2.99 -11.57
CA LEU A 54 -3.39 1.69 -11.75
C LEU A 54 -3.49 1.39 -13.25
N ASP A 55 -3.02 0.22 -13.67
CA ASP A 55 -3.32 -0.33 -14.99
C ASP A 55 -4.73 -0.93 -14.95
N PRO A 56 -5.75 -0.33 -15.59
CA PRO A 56 -7.14 -0.81 -15.49
C PRO A 56 -7.35 -2.19 -16.12
N ARG A 57 -6.46 -2.64 -17.03
CA ARG A 57 -6.60 -3.94 -17.70
C ARG A 57 -6.11 -5.09 -16.84
N ARG A 58 -5.11 -4.83 -16.01
CA ARG A 58 -4.44 -5.83 -15.17
C ARG A 58 -4.64 -5.57 -13.69
N LEU A 59 -5.29 -4.48 -13.33
CA LEU A 59 -5.44 -4.01 -11.95
C LEU A 59 -4.08 -3.94 -11.23
N GLY A 60 -3.00 -3.66 -11.97
CA GLY A 60 -1.65 -3.60 -11.43
C GLY A 60 -1.31 -2.18 -10.96
N LEU A 61 -0.68 -2.05 -9.79
CA LEU A 61 -0.23 -0.74 -9.28
C LEU A 61 1.22 -0.47 -9.69
N PHE A 62 1.45 0.71 -10.26
CA PHE A 62 2.75 1.16 -10.74
C PHE A 62 3.14 2.48 -10.11
N VAL A 63 4.44 2.71 -10.00
CA VAL A 63 5.02 3.97 -9.53
C VAL A 63 6.17 4.38 -10.43
N ASP A 64 6.19 5.64 -10.84
CA ASP A 64 7.33 6.22 -11.54
C ASP A 64 8.50 6.39 -10.58
N GLY A 65 9.72 6.16 -11.06
CA GLY A 65 10.92 6.28 -10.25
C GLY A 65 12.19 6.28 -11.08
N ALA A 66 13.31 5.96 -10.45
CA ALA A 66 14.60 5.86 -11.13
C ALA A 66 15.56 4.91 -10.40
N VAL A 67 16.44 4.29 -11.17
CA VAL A 67 17.60 3.55 -10.69
C VAL A 67 18.85 4.28 -11.18
N GLY A 68 19.57 4.94 -10.27
CA GLY A 68 20.62 5.88 -10.67
C GLY A 68 20.02 7.04 -11.48
N ALA A 69 20.49 7.24 -12.71
CA ALA A 69 19.99 8.28 -13.62
C ALA A 69 18.87 7.80 -14.56
N GLU A 70 18.59 6.49 -14.61
CA GLU A 70 17.61 5.89 -15.52
C GLU A 70 16.21 5.95 -14.92
N LYS A 71 15.30 6.66 -15.59
CA LYS A 71 13.88 6.68 -15.21
C LYS A 71 13.25 5.33 -15.51
N VAL A 72 12.46 4.82 -14.57
CA VAL A 72 11.79 3.53 -14.69
C VAL A 72 10.39 3.58 -14.10
N LYS A 73 9.54 2.64 -14.51
CA LYS A 73 8.31 2.30 -13.78
C LYS A 73 8.55 1.07 -12.95
N PHE A 74 8.18 1.14 -11.68
CA PHE A 74 8.16 -0.03 -10.82
C PHE A 74 6.74 -0.55 -10.68
N PHE A 75 6.60 -1.87 -10.76
CA PHE A 75 5.38 -2.58 -10.38
C PHE A 75 5.40 -2.84 -8.87
N LEU A 76 4.28 -2.62 -8.18
CA LEU A 76 4.15 -2.91 -6.75
C LEU A 76 3.73 -4.37 -6.56
N ASP A 77 4.53 -5.16 -5.86
CA ASP A 77 4.29 -6.59 -5.69
C ASP A 77 4.73 -7.09 -4.32
N SER A 78 3.80 -7.12 -3.36
CA SER A 78 4.03 -7.64 -2.01
C SER A 78 4.06 -9.17 -1.94
N GLY A 79 3.77 -9.87 -3.03
CA GLY A 79 3.86 -11.32 -3.14
C GLY A 79 5.30 -11.82 -3.18
N PHE A 80 6.24 -10.97 -3.58
CA PHE A 80 7.67 -11.26 -3.56
C PHE A 80 8.39 -10.66 -2.35
N ARG A 81 9.36 -11.43 -1.85
CA ARG A 81 10.32 -10.93 -0.86
C ARG A 81 11.29 -9.95 -1.53
N GLU A 82 11.84 -10.33 -2.68
CA GLU A 82 12.88 -9.57 -3.35
C GLU A 82 12.32 -8.38 -4.12
N THR A 83 13.10 -7.30 -4.20
CA THR A 83 12.91 -6.25 -5.19
C THR A 83 13.65 -6.65 -6.46
N PHE A 84 12.99 -6.57 -7.62
CA PHE A 84 13.60 -6.96 -8.89
C PHE A 84 13.94 -5.74 -9.74
N LEU A 85 15.00 -5.89 -10.54
CA LEU A 85 15.32 -4.99 -11.64
C LEU A 85 15.33 -5.79 -12.94
N ASP A 86 14.87 -5.17 -14.03
CA ASP A 86 15.03 -5.80 -15.33
C ASP A 86 16.51 -6.04 -15.64
N LEU A 87 16.85 -7.23 -16.12
CA LEU A 87 18.23 -7.63 -16.38
C LEU A 87 18.89 -6.74 -17.44
N LYS A 88 18.13 -6.24 -18.43
CA LYS A 88 18.69 -5.33 -19.45
C LYS A 88 18.96 -3.96 -18.82
N LEU A 89 18.08 -3.47 -17.93
CA LEU A 89 18.34 -2.26 -17.15
C LEU A 89 19.60 -2.42 -16.29
N ALA A 90 19.72 -3.50 -15.52
CA ALA A 90 20.87 -3.75 -14.66
C ALA A 90 22.19 -3.78 -15.45
N LYS A 91 22.20 -4.46 -16.61
CA LYS A 91 23.34 -4.47 -17.54
C LYS A 91 23.67 -3.08 -18.10
N ARG A 92 22.66 -2.30 -18.48
CA ARG A 92 22.83 -0.93 -19.01
C ARG A 92 23.45 0.00 -17.97
N LEU A 93 23.03 -0.13 -16.72
CA LEU A 93 23.58 0.58 -15.57
C LEU A 93 24.94 0.03 -15.09
N LYS A 94 25.43 -1.05 -15.71
CA LYS A 94 26.68 -1.74 -15.35
C LYS A 94 26.72 -2.16 -13.88
N LEU A 95 25.58 -2.59 -13.34
CA LEU A 95 25.51 -3.10 -11.97
C LEU A 95 26.28 -4.40 -11.85
N GLU A 96 26.91 -4.62 -10.69
CA GLU A 96 27.54 -5.89 -10.39
C GLU A 96 26.47 -6.98 -10.22
N LEU A 97 26.63 -8.07 -10.98
CA LEU A 97 25.73 -9.22 -10.93
C LEU A 97 26.39 -10.34 -10.13
N GLY A 98 25.90 -10.56 -8.92
CA GLY A 98 26.38 -11.57 -7.98
C GLY A 98 25.88 -12.98 -8.29
N ALA A 99 25.74 -13.78 -7.24
CA ALA A 99 25.26 -15.17 -7.35
C ALA A 99 23.83 -15.24 -7.90
N GLU A 100 23.55 -16.34 -8.59
CA GLU A 100 22.19 -16.67 -8.99
C GLU A 100 21.30 -16.90 -7.76
N ALA A 101 20.06 -16.43 -7.85
CA ALA A 101 19.01 -16.67 -6.88
C ALA A 101 17.72 -16.98 -7.65
N ALA A 102 16.89 -17.83 -7.08
CA ALA A 102 15.60 -18.18 -7.63
C ALA A 102 14.50 -17.77 -6.65
N SER A 103 13.48 -17.10 -7.16
CA SER A 103 12.24 -16.85 -6.44
C SER A 103 11.13 -17.71 -7.07
N VAL A 104 10.31 -18.33 -6.23
CA VAL A 104 9.21 -19.19 -6.68
C VAL A 104 7.93 -18.36 -6.68
N GLY A 105 7.28 -18.26 -7.85
CA GLY A 105 5.98 -17.61 -7.97
C GLY A 105 4.82 -18.61 -8.00
N VAL A 106 3.64 -18.10 -8.34
CA VAL A 106 2.43 -18.90 -8.57
C VAL A 106 2.65 -19.83 -9.76
N GLY A 107 2.32 -21.12 -9.61
CA GLY A 107 2.56 -22.14 -10.64
C GLY A 107 3.89 -22.88 -10.52
N ALA A 108 4.67 -22.64 -9.46
CA ALA A 108 5.94 -23.32 -9.17
C ALA A 108 7.09 -23.05 -10.16
N GLU A 109 6.85 -22.23 -11.18
CA GLU A 109 7.91 -21.71 -12.03
C GLU A 109 8.84 -20.80 -11.21
N ARG A 110 10.13 -20.81 -11.59
CA ARG A 110 11.19 -20.09 -10.89
C ARG A 110 11.57 -18.87 -11.70
N LEU A 111 11.41 -17.70 -11.10
CA LEU A 111 12.08 -16.50 -11.59
C LEU A 111 13.53 -16.57 -11.15
N VAL A 112 14.41 -16.91 -12.08
CA VAL A 112 15.85 -16.95 -11.87
C VAL A 112 16.44 -15.59 -12.19
N GLY A 113 17.21 -15.04 -11.26
CA GLY A 113 17.94 -13.80 -11.44
C GLY A 113 19.26 -13.80 -10.71
N ARG A 114 19.97 -12.68 -10.74
CA ARG A 114 21.27 -12.53 -10.07
C ARG A 114 21.16 -11.44 -9.01
N ARG A 115 21.65 -11.71 -7.80
CA ARG A 115 21.69 -10.72 -6.73
C ARG A 115 22.50 -9.51 -7.16
N THR A 116 22.02 -8.33 -6.85
CA THR A 116 22.69 -7.07 -7.15
C THR A 116 22.38 -6.03 -6.07
N TYR A 117 23.11 -4.93 -6.09
CA TYR A 117 22.90 -3.79 -5.21
C TYR A 117 22.87 -2.54 -6.07
N VAL A 118 21.93 -1.65 -5.78
CA VAL A 118 21.90 -0.30 -6.37
C VAL A 118 22.21 0.70 -5.29
N SER A 119 22.90 1.79 -5.64
CA SER A 119 23.22 2.89 -4.72
C SER A 119 22.00 3.71 -4.29
N GLY A 120 20.78 3.21 -4.54
CA GLY A 120 19.50 3.79 -4.17
C GLY A 120 18.46 3.73 -5.27
N LEU A 121 17.20 3.93 -4.88
CA LEU A 121 16.05 4.04 -5.76
C LEU A 121 15.40 5.40 -5.53
N THR A 122 14.87 6.00 -6.59
CA THR A 122 13.80 6.98 -6.41
C THR A 122 12.46 6.30 -6.66
N ILE A 123 11.51 6.52 -5.76
CA ILE A 123 10.16 5.95 -5.79
C ILE A 123 9.20 7.14 -5.69
N GLY A 124 8.67 7.58 -6.83
CA GLY A 124 8.05 8.89 -6.97
C GLY A 124 9.00 10.00 -6.54
N THR A 125 8.60 10.77 -5.52
CA THR A 125 9.41 11.85 -4.94
C THR A 125 10.33 11.39 -3.81
N TYR A 126 10.26 10.13 -3.40
CA TYR A 126 11.09 9.58 -2.34
C TYR A 126 12.44 9.12 -2.88
N ASP A 127 13.53 9.36 -2.16
CA ASP A 127 14.88 8.93 -2.51
C ASP A 127 15.46 8.10 -1.36
N THR A 128 15.63 6.79 -1.58
CA THR A 128 16.07 5.85 -0.53
C THR A 128 17.49 6.13 -0.05
N ARG A 129 18.30 6.85 -0.83
CA ARG A 129 19.71 7.20 -0.49
C ARG A 129 19.83 8.07 0.74
N LYS A 130 18.76 8.81 1.05
CA LYS A 130 18.68 9.66 2.25
C LYS A 130 18.74 8.84 3.53
N ASP A 131 18.38 7.56 3.48
CA ASP A 131 18.24 6.72 4.66
C ASP A 131 19.16 5.51 4.65
N TRP A 132 19.41 4.92 3.47
CA TRP A 132 20.20 3.70 3.33
C TRP A 132 21.04 3.74 2.04
N PRO A 133 22.34 3.39 2.09
CA PRO A 133 23.26 3.60 0.96
C PRO A 133 23.02 2.70 -0.24
N ASN A 134 22.40 1.54 -0.03
CA ASN A 134 22.16 0.60 -1.10
C ASN A 134 20.80 -0.08 -0.94
N VAL A 135 20.18 -0.47 -2.05
CA VAL A 135 19.00 -1.33 -2.01
C VAL A 135 19.40 -2.66 -2.60
N ALA A 136 19.20 -3.73 -1.84
CA ALA A 136 19.37 -5.09 -2.33
C ALA A 136 18.28 -5.39 -3.35
N ALA A 137 18.68 -5.92 -4.50
CA ALA A 137 17.76 -6.29 -5.57
C ALA A 137 18.20 -7.60 -6.24
N GLN A 138 17.33 -8.12 -7.10
CA GLN A 138 17.62 -9.22 -7.99
C GLN A 138 17.41 -8.79 -9.44
N ALA A 139 18.47 -8.86 -10.25
CA ALA A 139 18.38 -8.61 -11.68
C ALA A 139 17.83 -9.87 -12.37
N ALA A 140 16.62 -9.78 -12.93
CA ALA A 140 15.94 -10.89 -13.59
C ALA A 140 15.35 -10.44 -14.94
N ASP A 141 15.12 -11.39 -15.86
CA ASP A 141 14.46 -11.06 -17.13
C ASP A 141 12.97 -10.80 -16.89
N LEU A 142 12.54 -9.54 -17.02
CA LEU A 142 11.16 -9.13 -16.81
C LEU A 142 10.38 -9.01 -18.14
N SER A 143 10.97 -9.41 -19.27
CA SER A 143 10.36 -9.23 -20.59
C SER A 143 9.10 -10.08 -20.83
N GLY A 144 8.91 -11.14 -20.04
CA GLY A 144 7.70 -11.96 -20.05
C GLY A 144 6.50 -11.28 -19.38
N PHE A 145 6.72 -10.20 -18.62
CA PHE A 145 5.65 -9.41 -18.03
C PHE A 145 5.12 -8.41 -19.05
N SER A 146 3.81 -8.37 -19.31
CA SER A 146 3.32 -7.36 -20.26
C SER A 146 3.48 -5.97 -19.67
N ASN A 147 3.81 -4.99 -20.51
CA ASN A 147 4.28 -3.68 -20.06
C ASN A 147 5.53 -3.76 -19.17
N ALA A 148 6.38 -4.78 -19.40
CA ALA A 148 7.63 -5.11 -18.71
C ALA A 148 8.19 -3.91 -17.92
N PRO A 149 7.99 -3.86 -16.59
CA PRO A 149 8.44 -2.73 -15.80
C PRO A 149 9.96 -2.70 -15.77
N GLY A 150 10.54 -1.54 -15.46
CA GLY A 150 11.98 -1.45 -15.22
C GLY A 150 12.40 -2.15 -13.93
N GLY A 151 11.45 -2.39 -13.02
CA GLY A 151 11.65 -3.18 -11.81
C GLY A 151 10.35 -3.48 -11.08
N VAL A 152 10.47 -4.20 -9.96
CA VAL A 152 9.35 -4.62 -9.10
C VAL A 152 9.71 -4.30 -7.66
N LEU A 153 8.85 -3.56 -6.95
CA LEU A 153 9.00 -3.27 -5.52
C LEU A 153 8.39 -4.39 -4.70
N GLY A 154 9.27 -5.24 -4.17
CA GLY A 154 8.90 -6.31 -3.24
C GLY A 154 9.03 -5.93 -1.77
N MET A 155 8.78 -6.89 -0.89
CA MET A 155 8.85 -6.69 0.56
C MET A 155 10.21 -6.21 1.05
N GLY A 156 11.31 -6.51 0.34
CA GLY A 156 12.65 -6.01 0.64
C GLY A 156 12.79 -4.49 0.60
N VAL A 157 11.86 -3.77 -0.02
CA VAL A 157 11.73 -2.31 0.07
C VAL A 157 10.50 -1.91 0.88
N LEU A 158 9.35 -2.56 0.67
CA LEU A 158 8.10 -2.15 1.32
C LEU A 158 8.16 -2.25 2.85
N GLU A 159 8.78 -3.30 3.38
CA GLU A 159 8.86 -3.49 4.83
C GLU A 159 9.88 -2.56 5.51
N PRO A 160 11.14 -2.44 5.05
CA PRO A 160 12.11 -1.58 5.74
C PRO A 160 11.69 -0.11 5.79
N TRP A 161 10.96 0.36 4.78
CA TRP A 161 10.39 1.71 4.73
C TRP A 161 8.97 1.81 5.32
N ALA A 162 8.55 0.80 6.09
CA ALA A 162 7.27 0.73 6.78
C ALA A 162 6.10 1.16 5.89
N ALA A 163 6.10 0.73 4.63
CA ALA A 163 5.28 1.30 3.59
C ALA A 163 3.78 1.16 3.91
N VAL A 164 2.99 2.14 3.47
CA VAL A 164 1.53 2.05 3.49
C VAL A 164 1.00 2.14 2.06
N ALA A 165 0.29 1.11 1.60
CA ALA A 165 -0.42 1.14 0.32
C ALA A 165 -1.90 1.50 0.56
N ASP A 166 -2.34 2.67 0.11
CA ASP A 166 -3.72 3.17 0.20
C ASP A 166 -4.38 3.04 -1.18
N PHE A 167 -5.21 2.01 -1.35
CA PHE A 167 -5.87 1.70 -2.62
C PHE A 167 -6.88 2.79 -3.03
N PRO A 168 -7.77 3.27 -2.14
CA PRO A 168 -8.69 4.37 -2.46
C PRO A 168 -7.99 5.64 -2.95
N ALA A 169 -6.88 6.01 -2.33
CA ALA A 169 -6.11 7.20 -2.71
C ALA A 169 -5.09 6.92 -3.82
N ARG A 170 -4.95 5.67 -4.28
CA ARG A 170 -3.90 5.20 -5.20
C ARG A 170 -2.55 5.77 -4.83
N SER A 171 -2.16 5.54 -3.59
CA SER A 171 -1.00 6.18 -3.01
C SER A 171 -0.16 5.18 -2.23
N LEU A 172 1.14 5.28 -2.39
CA LEU A 172 2.13 4.63 -1.54
C LEU A 172 2.69 5.69 -0.59
N TYR A 173 2.88 5.32 0.66
CA TYR A 173 3.53 6.17 1.65
C TYR A 173 4.76 5.46 2.17
N LEU A 174 5.89 6.14 2.17
CA LEU A 174 7.17 5.58 2.61
C LEU A 174 7.68 6.37 3.82
N ARG A 175 8.06 5.67 4.89
CA ARG A 175 8.69 6.27 6.07
C ARG A 175 10.12 5.76 6.21
N PRO A 176 11.10 6.65 6.43
CA PRO A 176 12.47 6.25 6.69
C PRO A 176 12.58 5.15 7.75
N PRO A 177 13.41 4.10 7.54
CA PRO A 177 13.58 3.05 8.52
C PRO A 177 14.06 3.58 9.88
N LEU A 178 14.95 4.59 9.87
CA LEU A 178 15.38 5.26 11.09
C LEU A 178 14.20 5.93 11.81
N ALA A 179 13.28 6.60 11.11
CA ALA A 179 12.11 7.23 11.73
C ALA A 179 11.16 6.17 12.34
N THR A 180 11.04 5.00 11.72
CA THR A 180 10.30 3.85 12.27
C THR A 180 10.95 3.33 13.54
N ALA A 181 12.28 3.22 13.57
CA ALA A 181 13.00 2.69 14.71
C ALA A 181 13.26 3.73 15.82
N TRP A 182 13.32 5.02 15.49
CA TRP A 182 13.75 6.08 16.40
C TRP A 182 13.06 6.06 17.78
N PRO A 183 11.74 5.86 17.89
CA PRO A 183 11.07 5.86 19.19
C PRO A 183 11.61 4.83 20.18
N ARG A 184 12.17 3.70 19.70
CA ARG A 184 12.75 2.67 20.55
C ARG A 184 14.25 2.84 20.81
N LEU A 185 14.92 3.70 20.04
CA LEU A 185 16.37 3.95 20.14
C LEU A 185 16.67 5.24 20.90
N ALA A 186 15.87 6.27 20.67
CA ALA A 186 16.10 7.62 21.18
C ALA A 186 16.24 7.64 22.69
N GLY A 187 17.20 8.42 23.18
CA GLY A 187 17.52 8.52 24.60
C GLY A 187 18.95 8.07 24.92
N THR A 188 19.24 7.97 26.21
CA THR A 188 20.57 7.64 26.72
C THR A 188 20.56 6.26 27.35
N TRP A 189 21.49 5.42 26.92
CA TRP A 189 21.67 4.04 27.33
C TRP A 189 23.00 3.90 28.06
N ALA A 190 22.98 3.41 29.30
CA ALA A 190 24.18 3.14 30.08
C ALA A 190 24.63 1.70 29.86
N VAL A 191 25.92 1.51 29.60
CA VAL A 191 26.53 0.20 29.44
C VAL A 191 26.53 -0.54 30.77
N THR A 192 25.96 -1.74 30.77
CA THR A 192 25.95 -2.67 31.92
C THR A 192 26.93 -3.83 31.73
N SER A 193 27.29 -4.15 30.49
CA SER A 193 28.33 -5.11 30.14
C SER A 193 29.06 -4.68 28.88
N TRP A 194 30.39 -4.85 28.87
CA TRP A 194 31.25 -4.53 27.73
C TRP A 194 32.21 -5.67 27.46
N GLN A 195 32.15 -6.23 26.25
CA GLN A 195 33.14 -7.16 25.72
C GLN A 195 33.80 -6.56 24.48
N GLU A 196 35.13 -6.65 24.41
CA GLU A 196 35.94 -6.17 23.29
C GLU A 196 36.91 -7.27 22.91
N ASP A 197 36.88 -7.71 21.64
CA ASP A 197 37.75 -8.77 21.13
C ASP A 197 37.76 -10.03 22.01
N GLY A 198 36.57 -10.47 22.42
CA GLY A 198 36.38 -11.68 23.20
C GLY A 198 36.62 -11.50 24.70
N ALA A 199 37.19 -10.38 25.13
CA ALA A 199 37.53 -10.12 26.52
C ALA A 199 36.57 -9.13 27.17
N ALA A 200 36.18 -9.40 28.42
CA ALA A 200 35.42 -8.44 29.22
C ALA A 200 36.29 -7.20 29.50
N ARG A 201 35.76 -6.01 29.17
CA ARG A 201 36.41 -4.73 29.47
C ARG A 201 35.90 -4.21 30.81
N LYS A 202 36.80 -3.85 31.71
CA LYS A 202 36.44 -3.17 32.96
C LYS A 202 36.18 -1.68 32.69
N PHE A 203 35.14 -1.14 33.31
CA PHE A 203 34.82 0.28 33.33
C PHE A 203 34.31 0.66 34.74
N ASP A 204 34.34 1.95 35.05
CA ASP A 204 33.84 2.47 36.31
C ASP A 204 32.30 2.34 36.37
N PRO A 205 31.73 1.57 37.31
CA PRO A 205 30.28 1.43 37.43
C PRO A 205 29.59 2.72 37.89
N GLU A 206 30.31 3.68 38.50
CA GLU A 206 29.75 4.98 38.91
C GLU A 206 29.68 5.97 37.74
N ALA A 207 30.50 5.75 36.71
CA ALA A 207 30.54 6.54 35.49
C ALA A 207 30.58 5.63 34.24
N PRO A 208 29.55 4.79 34.03
CA PRO A 208 29.57 3.82 32.96
C PRO A 208 29.56 4.53 31.60
N PRO A 209 30.18 3.93 30.57
CA PRO A 209 30.05 4.42 29.21
C PRO A 209 28.59 4.51 28.77
N THR A 210 28.27 5.45 27.89
CA THR A 210 26.89 5.68 27.43
C THR A 210 26.79 5.76 25.91
N LEU A 211 25.65 5.30 25.39
CA LEU A 211 25.19 5.57 24.03
C LEU A 211 23.98 6.50 24.10
N THR A 212 24.08 7.67 23.48
CA THR A 212 22.95 8.61 23.35
C THR A 212 22.52 8.70 21.89
N PHE A 213 21.26 8.35 21.62
CA PHE A 213 20.63 8.53 20.32
C PHE A 213 19.79 9.82 20.36
N ALA A 214 20.27 10.86 19.70
CA ALA A 214 19.62 12.16 19.59
C ALA A 214 19.82 12.72 18.18
N ASP A 215 18.81 13.41 17.64
CA ASP A 215 18.90 14.11 16.35
C ASP A 215 19.49 13.29 15.19
N ARG A 216 19.09 12.02 15.07
CA ARG A 216 19.60 11.05 14.06
C ARG A 216 21.11 10.79 14.16
N ARG A 217 21.69 10.99 15.33
CA ARG A 217 23.09 10.76 15.64
C ARG A 217 23.23 9.81 16.83
N LEU A 218 24.36 9.10 16.84
CA LEU A 218 24.83 8.30 17.96
C LEU A 218 26.01 9.02 18.60
N LYS A 219 25.87 9.40 19.87
CA LYS A 219 26.96 9.88 20.72
C LYS A 219 27.40 8.77 21.66
N LEU A 220 28.67 8.38 21.58
CA LEU A 220 29.33 7.44 22.47
C LEU A 220 30.19 8.23 23.47
N THR A 221 29.97 8.00 24.77
CA THR A 221 30.81 8.54 25.84
C THR A 221 31.52 7.39 26.55
N ASP A 222 32.84 7.47 26.67
CA ASP A 222 33.71 6.50 27.34
C ASP A 222 34.72 7.26 28.21
N GLY A 223 34.37 7.47 29.47
CA GLY A 223 35.07 8.41 30.37
C GLY A 223 35.06 9.84 29.81
N ALA A 224 36.23 10.46 29.67
CA ALA A 224 36.38 11.79 29.09
C ALA A 224 36.28 11.82 27.55
N LYS A 225 36.25 10.67 26.89
CA LYS A 225 36.21 10.59 25.42
C LYS A 225 34.77 10.64 24.94
N ILE A 226 34.48 11.59 24.06
CA ILE A 226 33.20 11.73 23.38
C ILE A 226 33.42 11.54 21.89
N ARG A 227 32.59 10.70 21.27
CA ARG A 227 32.53 10.56 19.81
C ARG A 227 31.09 10.65 19.36
N GLU A 228 30.87 11.26 18.20
CA GLU A 228 29.54 11.47 17.67
C GLU A 228 29.51 11.12 16.19
N TYR A 229 28.49 10.38 15.81
CA TYR A 229 28.35 9.81 14.47
C TYR A 229 26.93 10.07 13.96
N PRO A 230 26.76 10.67 12.78
CA PRO A 230 25.52 10.51 12.04
C PRO A 230 25.27 9.03 11.76
N ILE A 231 24.01 8.60 11.83
CA ILE A 231 23.67 7.19 11.65
C ILE A 231 22.70 6.94 10.50
N ARG A 232 22.90 5.79 9.83
CA ARG A 232 21.89 5.15 8.99
C ARG A 232 21.41 3.86 9.65
N PHE A 233 20.18 3.49 9.35
CA PHE A 233 19.51 2.38 10.01
C PHE A 233 18.81 1.48 9.01
N GLY A 234 19.00 0.17 9.15
CA GLY A 234 18.45 -0.85 8.26
C GLY A 234 17.79 -1.94 9.09
N PRO A 235 16.46 -2.07 9.09
CA PRO A 235 15.77 -3.03 9.94
C PRO A 235 16.09 -4.47 9.53
N ASN A 236 16.19 -5.35 10.52
CA ASN A 236 16.46 -6.77 10.30
C ASN A 236 15.97 -7.59 11.50
N ASP A 237 15.37 -8.75 11.22
CA ASP A 237 14.77 -9.61 12.24
C ASP A 237 15.77 -10.16 13.25
N ALA A 238 17.00 -10.37 12.83
CA ALA A 238 18.07 -10.87 13.68
C ALA A 238 18.77 -9.74 14.47
N GLY A 239 18.28 -8.50 14.40
CA GLY A 239 18.87 -7.30 14.99
C GLY A 239 19.17 -6.28 13.90
N ASP A 240 18.71 -5.05 14.11
CA ASP A 240 18.78 -4.01 13.10
C ASP A 240 20.21 -3.56 12.83
N TYR A 241 20.50 -3.26 11.58
CA TYR A 241 21.78 -2.70 11.19
C TYR A 241 21.86 -1.21 11.53
N LEU A 242 23.02 -0.84 12.05
CA LEU A 242 23.40 0.53 12.32
C LEU A 242 24.69 0.82 11.55
N LEU A 243 24.71 1.90 10.78
CA LEU A 243 25.92 2.38 10.11
C LEU A 243 26.32 3.73 10.71
N LEU A 244 27.59 3.90 11.04
CA LEU A 244 28.16 5.13 11.57
C LEU A 244 28.89 5.85 10.43
N MET A 245 28.44 7.04 10.10
CA MET A 245 28.99 7.83 8.98
C MET A 245 30.10 8.76 9.47
N ASP A 246 31.02 9.12 8.58
CA ASP A 246 31.91 10.25 8.82
C ASP A 246 31.04 11.53 8.91
N PRO A 247 31.13 12.34 9.98
CA PRO A 247 30.42 13.62 10.08
C PRO A 247 30.64 14.55 8.88
N LYS A 248 31.79 14.47 8.19
CA LYS A 248 32.11 15.26 7.00
C LYS A 248 31.33 14.82 5.75
N ASP A 249 30.73 13.64 5.81
CA ASP A 249 29.93 13.07 4.74
C ASP A 249 28.42 13.14 5.02
N GLU A 250 28.01 13.78 6.12
CA GLU A 250 26.60 13.94 6.45
C GLU A 250 25.84 14.65 5.32
N GLY A 251 24.74 14.04 4.87
CA GLY A 251 23.93 14.53 3.75
C GLY A 251 24.42 14.12 2.36
N LYS A 252 25.61 13.50 2.22
CA LYS A 252 26.04 12.94 0.93
C LYS A 252 25.22 11.68 0.58
N PRO A 253 24.91 11.43 -0.70
CA PRO A 253 24.18 10.23 -1.11
C PRO A 253 24.91 8.94 -0.72
N ASP A 254 26.24 8.93 -0.89
CA ASP A 254 27.14 7.80 -0.58
C ASP A 254 28.20 8.25 0.43
N PRO A 255 27.88 8.25 1.73
CA PRO A 255 28.78 8.71 2.77
C PRO A 255 29.79 7.62 3.10
N GLY A 256 31.02 8.01 3.43
CA GLY A 256 31.99 7.11 4.03
C GLY A 256 31.46 6.59 5.37
N PHE A 257 31.59 5.29 5.60
CA PHE A 257 31.29 4.67 6.89
C PHE A 257 32.56 4.54 7.70
N VAL A 258 32.54 5.06 8.92
CA VAL A 258 33.63 4.96 9.89
C VAL A 258 33.39 3.84 10.90
N GLY A 259 32.19 3.24 10.87
CA GLY A 259 31.80 2.15 11.74
C GLY A 259 30.44 1.59 11.37
N GLY A 260 30.05 0.52 12.05
CA GLY A 260 28.73 -0.07 11.90
C GLY A 260 28.54 -1.28 12.78
N GLY A 261 27.34 -1.83 12.80
CA GLY A 261 27.03 -2.96 13.64
C GLY A 261 25.57 -3.36 13.64
N ARG A 262 25.19 -4.08 14.69
CA ARG A 262 23.83 -4.50 14.97
C ARG A 262 23.35 -3.97 16.30
N VAL A 263 22.07 -3.62 16.36
CA VAL A 263 21.39 -3.23 17.59
C VAL A 263 20.08 -4.00 17.73
N LYS A 264 19.76 -4.41 18.95
CA LYS A 264 18.48 -5.02 19.30
C LYS A 264 18.00 -4.40 20.59
N VAL A 265 16.76 -3.91 20.58
CA VAL A 265 16.11 -3.35 21.77
C VAL A 265 14.97 -4.26 22.18
N LYS A 266 14.95 -4.67 23.44
CA LYS A 266 13.90 -5.51 24.02
C LYS A 266 13.72 -5.17 25.50
N ASP A 267 12.49 -4.94 25.94
CA ASP A 267 12.12 -4.75 27.35
C ASP A 267 12.95 -3.69 28.09
N GLY A 268 13.27 -2.57 27.41
CA GLY A 268 14.07 -1.47 27.98
C GLY A 268 15.58 -1.76 28.08
N ALA A 269 16.04 -2.88 27.56
CA ALA A 269 17.44 -3.21 27.36
C ALA A 269 17.82 -3.14 25.87
N MET A 270 19.09 -2.80 25.62
CA MET A 270 19.68 -2.81 24.29
C MET A 270 20.89 -3.72 24.28
N THR A 271 20.99 -4.59 23.29
CA THR A 271 22.23 -5.27 22.94
C THR A 271 22.77 -4.63 21.67
N ALA A 272 24.02 -4.17 21.68
CA ALA A 272 24.68 -3.57 20.53
C ALA A 272 26.01 -4.27 20.24
N CYS A 273 26.23 -4.70 19.01
CA CYS A 273 27.52 -5.21 18.54
C CYS A 273 28.06 -4.26 17.48
N LEU A 274 29.13 -3.51 17.77
CA LEU A 274 29.63 -2.43 16.92
C LEU A 274 31.10 -2.67 16.52
N CYS A 275 31.45 -2.33 15.29
CA CYS A 275 32.82 -2.22 14.80
C CYS A 275 33.10 -0.75 14.49
N LEU A 276 34.00 -0.10 15.25
CA LEU A 276 34.21 1.36 15.20
C LEU A 276 35.32 1.80 14.22
N ARG A 277 35.95 0.85 13.52
CA ARG A 277 36.97 1.06 12.48
C ARG A 277 37.02 -0.12 11.49
N PRO A 278 35.93 -0.42 10.77
CA PRO A 278 35.97 -1.45 9.74
C PRO A 278 36.95 -1.03 8.65
N GLU A 279 37.79 -1.93 8.17
CA GLU A 279 38.59 -1.68 6.97
C GLU A 279 37.73 -1.85 5.71
N LYS A 280 36.71 -2.71 5.81
CA LYS A 280 35.74 -3.01 4.75
C LYS A 280 34.34 -3.16 5.33
N ALA A 281 33.30 -2.90 4.53
CA ALA A 281 31.91 -3.08 4.95
C ALA A 281 31.59 -4.53 5.39
N SER A 282 32.32 -5.52 4.87
CA SER A 282 32.24 -6.92 5.29
C SER A 282 32.65 -7.17 6.75
N ASP A 283 33.35 -6.22 7.37
CA ASP A 283 33.81 -6.34 8.76
C ASP A 283 32.71 -5.95 9.76
N ILE A 284 31.54 -5.52 9.27
CA ILE A 284 30.38 -5.21 10.11
C ILE A 284 29.79 -6.53 10.64
N PRO A 285 29.62 -6.68 11.96
CA PRO A 285 29.17 -7.94 12.55
C PRO A 285 27.76 -8.30 12.08
N THR A 286 27.58 -9.56 11.70
CA THR A 286 26.27 -10.14 11.36
C THR A 286 25.60 -10.85 12.54
N GLU A 287 26.29 -10.92 13.67
CA GLU A 287 25.83 -11.59 14.89
C GLU A 287 26.15 -10.72 16.11
N PHE A 288 25.47 -10.98 17.23
CA PHE A 288 25.77 -10.33 18.51
C PHE A 288 26.93 -11.05 19.21
N ALA A 289 28.10 -11.01 18.59
CA ALA A 289 29.32 -11.61 19.09
C ALA A 289 30.52 -10.73 18.77
N ALA A 290 31.44 -10.62 19.73
CA ALA A 290 32.73 -9.95 19.57
C ALA A 290 33.85 -10.97 19.78
N PRO A 291 34.11 -11.91 18.84
CA PRO A 291 35.17 -12.90 19.01
C PRO A 291 36.56 -12.23 19.00
N LYS A 292 37.56 -12.94 19.53
CA LYS A 292 38.94 -12.43 19.59
C LYS A 292 39.47 -12.06 18.20
N GLY A 293 39.92 -10.82 18.04
CA GLY A 293 40.46 -10.29 16.78
C GLY A 293 39.40 -9.78 15.80
N SER A 294 38.14 -9.72 16.20
CA SER A 294 37.04 -9.19 15.37
C SER A 294 37.03 -7.66 15.28
N ARG A 295 37.72 -6.98 16.20
CA ARG A 295 37.65 -5.52 16.40
C ARG A 295 36.25 -5.02 16.70
N CYS A 296 35.36 -5.93 17.10
CA CYS A 296 34.00 -5.64 17.49
C CYS A 296 33.91 -5.45 19.01
N VAL A 297 32.96 -4.62 19.42
CA VAL A 297 32.53 -4.49 20.81
C VAL A 297 31.11 -4.99 20.95
N LEU A 298 30.86 -5.86 21.93
CA LEU A 298 29.52 -6.28 22.33
C LEU A 298 29.16 -5.56 23.63
N LEU A 299 28.05 -4.84 23.59
CA LEU A 299 27.56 -4.01 24.68
C LEU A 299 26.17 -4.50 25.08
N GLU A 300 25.98 -4.69 26.38
CA GLU A 300 24.63 -4.73 26.97
C GLU A 300 24.39 -3.37 27.62
N LEU A 301 23.22 -2.79 27.36
CA LEU A 301 22.88 -1.46 27.83
C LEU A 301 21.48 -1.42 28.43
N LYS A 302 21.30 -0.53 29.41
CA LYS A 302 20.02 -0.23 30.03
C LYS A 302 19.67 1.25 29.81
N HIS A 303 18.40 1.52 29.51
CA HIS A 303 17.94 2.89 29.36
C HIS A 303 18.06 3.67 30.69
N THR A 304 18.68 4.85 30.68
CA THR A 304 19.05 5.61 31.90
C THR A 304 17.89 6.36 32.54
N ALA A 305 16.96 6.86 31.73
CA ALA A 305 15.71 7.44 32.19
C ALA A 305 14.63 6.87 31.27
N PRO A 306 13.93 5.78 31.64
CA PRO A 306 12.83 5.26 30.84
C PRO A 306 11.72 6.31 30.86
N ASP A 307 11.86 7.34 30.03
CA ASP A 307 10.72 7.98 29.43
C ASP A 307 9.93 6.82 28.83
N ALA A 308 8.84 6.44 29.48
CA ALA A 308 7.92 5.41 29.00
C ALA A 308 7.22 5.95 27.75
N ARG A 309 8.00 6.25 26.71
CA ARG A 309 7.50 6.57 25.39
C ARG A 309 6.95 5.25 24.88
N LYS A 310 5.64 5.08 25.11
CA LYS A 310 4.84 4.15 24.35
C LYS A 310 5.26 4.30 22.88
N PRO A 311 5.42 3.18 22.14
CA PRO A 311 5.60 3.26 20.70
C PRO A 311 4.60 4.27 20.15
N PRO A 312 5.00 5.16 19.23
CA PRO A 312 4.08 6.13 18.69
C PRO A 312 2.85 5.36 18.22
N PRO A 313 1.65 5.82 18.60
CA PRO A 313 0.42 5.13 18.20
C PRO A 313 0.42 5.00 16.68
N ASP A 314 -0.12 3.88 16.19
CA ASP A 314 -0.38 3.70 14.76
C ASP A 314 -1.11 4.95 14.25
N PRO A 315 -0.50 5.74 13.35
CA PRO A 315 -1.04 7.03 12.95
C PRO A 315 -2.34 6.90 12.15
N LEU A 316 -2.65 5.70 11.67
CA LEU A 316 -3.82 5.40 10.86
C LEU A 316 -4.93 4.71 11.64
N ARG A 317 -4.61 3.89 12.65
CA ARG A 317 -5.59 2.99 13.29
C ARG A 317 -6.87 3.71 13.71
N ASP A 318 -6.76 4.71 14.58
CA ASP A 318 -7.94 5.39 15.13
C ASP A 318 -8.72 6.14 14.05
N LEU A 319 -8.01 6.72 13.09
CA LEU A 319 -8.60 7.42 11.95
C LEU A 319 -9.40 6.46 11.05
N LEU A 320 -8.81 5.32 10.69
CA LEU A 320 -9.44 4.33 9.83
C LEU A 320 -10.61 3.62 10.53
N LEU A 321 -10.47 3.25 11.79
CA LEU A 321 -11.57 2.66 12.56
C LEU A 321 -12.76 3.62 12.67
N LYS A 322 -12.50 4.92 12.90
CA LYS A 322 -13.55 5.95 12.89
C LYS A 322 -14.22 6.11 11.53
N ASP A 323 -13.46 5.92 10.46
CA ASP A 323 -13.94 5.94 9.08
C ASP A 323 -14.65 4.62 8.66
N GLY A 324 -14.88 3.70 9.60
CA GLY A 324 -15.65 2.47 9.37
C GLY A 324 -14.83 1.29 8.86
N TYR A 325 -13.50 1.38 8.86
CA TYR A 325 -12.65 0.26 8.47
C TYR A 325 -12.61 -0.85 9.53
N THR A 326 -12.51 -2.09 9.07
CA THR A 326 -12.16 -3.25 9.87
C THR A 326 -10.65 -3.47 9.82
N ALA A 327 -10.00 -3.51 10.97
CA ALA A 327 -8.57 -3.82 11.07
C ALA A 327 -8.35 -5.34 11.14
N VAL A 328 -7.59 -5.88 10.20
CA VAL A 328 -7.19 -7.29 10.12
C VAL A 328 -5.70 -7.40 10.41
N ARG A 329 -5.35 -8.18 11.43
CA ARG A 329 -3.94 -8.49 11.74
C ARG A 329 -3.37 -9.40 10.66
N LEU A 330 -2.18 -9.06 10.16
CA LEU A 330 -1.43 -9.87 9.20
C LEU A 330 -0.29 -10.61 9.89
N ASP A 331 -0.22 -11.92 9.74
CA ASP A 331 0.96 -12.67 10.16
C ASP A 331 2.14 -12.29 9.27
N ARG A 332 3.25 -11.91 9.90
CA ARG A 332 4.52 -11.68 9.23
C ARG A 332 5.31 -12.96 9.26
N GLU A 333 5.56 -13.54 8.09
CA GLU A 333 6.36 -14.75 7.97
C GLU A 333 7.87 -14.44 7.92
N PRO A 334 8.75 -15.41 8.25
CA PRO A 334 10.21 -15.25 8.16
C PRO A 334 10.76 -14.82 6.80
N ASP A 335 10.02 -15.07 5.71
CA ASP A 335 10.37 -14.60 4.36
C ASP A 335 9.88 -13.16 4.09
N GLY A 336 9.33 -12.49 5.10
CA GLY A 336 8.81 -11.13 5.01
C GLY A 336 7.41 -11.04 4.38
N LYS A 337 6.79 -12.13 3.94
CA LYS A 337 5.45 -12.06 3.36
C LYS A 337 4.38 -11.87 4.43
N ARG A 338 3.23 -11.34 4.02
CA ARG A 338 2.09 -11.06 4.90
C ARG A 338 0.97 -12.05 4.61
N VAL A 339 0.45 -12.69 5.65
CA VAL A 339 -0.63 -13.66 5.54
C VAL A 339 -1.80 -13.23 6.39
N ALA A 340 -2.99 -13.17 5.81
CA ALA A 340 -4.24 -12.95 6.51
C ALA A 340 -4.90 -14.29 6.83
N ALA A 341 -5.44 -14.43 8.04
CA ALA A 341 -6.40 -15.47 8.35
C ALA A 341 -7.72 -15.14 7.65
N ALA A 342 -8.30 -16.14 7.00
CA ALA A 342 -9.56 -16.00 6.29
C ALA A 342 -10.43 -17.25 6.43
N ARG A 343 -11.71 -17.17 6.05
CA ARG A 343 -12.65 -18.28 6.12
C ARG A 343 -13.69 -18.24 5.01
N ILE A 344 -13.92 -19.38 4.38
CA ILE A 344 -15.02 -19.60 3.42
C ILE A 344 -15.97 -20.64 4.02
N GLY A 345 -17.19 -20.22 4.36
CA GLY A 345 -18.13 -21.06 5.09
C GLY A 345 -17.53 -21.53 6.42
N ARG A 346 -17.27 -22.83 6.55
CA ARG A 346 -16.66 -23.47 7.73
C ARG A 346 -15.16 -23.75 7.59
N HIS A 347 -14.56 -23.38 6.46
CA HIS A 347 -13.18 -23.74 6.14
C HIS A 347 -12.28 -22.55 6.41
N ASP A 348 -11.28 -22.73 7.26
CA ASP A 348 -10.24 -21.73 7.50
C ASP A 348 -9.19 -21.78 6.39
N LEU A 349 -8.73 -20.60 6.00
CA LEU A 349 -7.76 -20.36 4.94
C LEU A 349 -6.66 -19.42 5.45
N ARG A 350 -5.47 -19.61 4.89
CA ARG A 350 -4.34 -18.68 4.98
C ARG A 350 -4.15 -18.05 3.62
N LEU A 351 -4.38 -16.75 3.52
CA LEU A 351 -4.26 -16.00 2.28
C LEU A 351 -3.07 -15.06 2.34
N MET A 352 -2.13 -15.22 1.42
CA MET A 352 -0.99 -14.31 1.31
C MET A 352 -1.43 -13.00 0.64
N VAL A 353 -1.11 -11.85 1.21
CA VAL A 353 -1.45 -10.54 0.61
C VAL A 353 -0.51 -10.26 -0.55
N ASP A 354 -1.06 -10.19 -1.76
CA ASP A 354 -0.28 -10.12 -2.99
C ASP A 354 -0.82 -9.00 -3.91
N THR A 355 -0.21 -7.83 -3.78
CA THR A 355 -0.51 -6.66 -4.63
C THR A 355 -0.05 -6.83 -6.09
N GLY A 356 0.75 -7.86 -6.38
CA GLY A 356 1.20 -8.19 -7.72
C GLY A 356 0.21 -9.06 -8.51
N THR A 357 -0.76 -9.69 -7.82
CA THR A 357 -1.78 -10.52 -8.47
C THR A 357 -3.07 -9.73 -8.67
N SER A 358 -3.62 -9.72 -9.90
CA SER A 358 -4.83 -8.97 -10.26
C SER A 358 -6.09 -9.45 -9.51
N PHE A 359 -6.32 -10.75 -9.51
CA PHE A 359 -7.46 -11.42 -8.89
C PHE A 359 -6.99 -12.27 -7.73
N SER A 360 -7.81 -12.46 -6.69
CA SER A 360 -7.45 -13.45 -5.68
C SER A 360 -7.32 -14.83 -6.31
N ALA A 361 -6.28 -15.54 -5.90
CA ALA A 361 -5.97 -16.88 -6.40
C ALA A 361 -6.23 -17.90 -5.30
N PHE A 362 -6.82 -19.04 -5.63
CA PHE A 362 -7.23 -20.07 -4.68
C PHE A 362 -6.69 -21.43 -5.10
N ASP A 363 -6.21 -22.22 -4.14
CA ASP A 363 -5.70 -23.55 -4.41
C ASP A 363 -6.78 -24.45 -5.00
N THR A 364 -6.54 -25.02 -6.19
CA THR A 364 -7.49 -25.93 -6.85
C THR A 364 -7.85 -27.13 -5.99
N ALA A 365 -6.94 -27.57 -5.12
CA ALA A 365 -7.18 -28.65 -4.16
C ALA A 365 -8.31 -28.34 -3.15
N GLY A 366 -8.71 -27.07 -3.00
CA GLY A 366 -9.78 -26.67 -2.09
C GLY A 366 -11.07 -26.21 -2.72
N LEU A 367 -11.12 -25.98 -4.03
CA LEU A 367 -12.29 -25.35 -4.67
C LEU A 367 -13.60 -26.11 -4.44
N ASP A 368 -13.59 -27.44 -4.61
CA ASP A 368 -14.80 -28.25 -4.46
C ASP A 368 -15.34 -28.23 -3.03
N LYS A 369 -14.46 -28.31 -2.02
CA LYS A 369 -14.86 -28.22 -0.60
C LYS A 369 -15.35 -26.82 -0.21
N TRP A 370 -14.85 -25.78 -0.87
CA TRP A 370 -15.29 -24.40 -0.67
C TRP A 370 -16.56 -24.06 -1.46
N GLY A 371 -17.07 -25.00 -2.26
CA GLY A 371 -18.25 -24.82 -3.08
C GLY A 371 -18.06 -23.82 -4.20
N ALA A 372 -16.86 -23.76 -4.78
CA ALA A 372 -16.55 -22.85 -5.88
C ALA A 372 -17.36 -23.19 -7.14
N GLU A 373 -17.86 -22.16 -7.82
CA GLU A 373 -18.42 -22.30 -9.17
C GLU A 373 -17.30 -22.07 -10.19
N ARG A 374 -17.08 -23.03 -11.08
CA ARG A 374 -16.01 -22.98 -12.10
C ARG A 374 -16.57 -22.39 -13.39
N MET A 375 -16.04 -21.24 -13.80
CA MET A 375 -16.55 -20.45 -14.93
C MET A 375 -15.80 -20.73 -16.25
N GLY A 376 -14.77 -21.58 -16.21
CA GLY A 376 -13.98 -21.98 -17.37
C GLY A 376 -12.48 -21.78 -17.20
N GLY A 377 -11.70 -22.40 -18.09
CA GLY A 377 -10.24 -22.31 -18.07
C GLY A 377 -9.74 -20.92 -18.51
N THR A 378 -8.63 -20.50 -17.92
CA THR A 378 -7.90 -19.27 -18.26
C THR A 378 -6.40 -19.50 -18.12
N VAL A 379 -5.59 -18.49 -18.42
CA VAL A 379 -4.14 -18.49 -18.20
C VAL A 379 -3.78 -17.26 -17.38
N GLY A 380 -3.22 -17.50 -16.19
CA GLY A 380 -2.59 -16.46 -15.40
C GLY A 380 -1.20 -16.16 -15.95
N GLU A 381 -0.83 -14.88 -16.03
CA GLU A 381 0.52 -14.44 -16.37
C GLU A 381 1.11 -13.71 -15.15
N GLY A 382 2.25 -14.18 -14.65
CA GLY A 382 2.97 -13.56 -13.54
C GLY A 382 4.46 -13.44 -13.82
N LEU A 383 5.20 -12.88 -12.87
CA LEU A 383 6.66 -12.73 -12.97
C LEU A 383 7.41 -14.06 -13.10
N ALA A 384 6.84 -15.13 -12.56
CA ALA A 384 7.41 -16.48 -12.68
C ALA A 384 7.06 -17.17 -14.00
N GLY A 385 6.15 -16.61 -14.82
CA GLY A 385 5.73 -17.14 -16.10
C GLY A 385 4.22 -17.39 -16.19
N LYS A 386 3.82 -18.40 -16.97
CA LYS A 386 2.40 -18.64 -17.31
C LYS A 386 1.87 -19.84 -16.54
N VAL A 387 0.75 -19.64 -15.83
CA VAL A 387 0.10 -20.70 -15.06
C VAL A 387 -1.28 -20.99 -15.64
N LYS A 388 -1.59 -22.28 -15.81
CA LYS A 388 -2.96 -22.70 -16.12
C LYS A 388 -3.83 -22.38 -14.92
N ALA A 389 -4.95 -21.74 -15.17
CA ALA A 389 -5.88 -21.34 -14.14
C ALA A 389 -7.32 -21.61 -14.59
N GLU A 390 -8.26 -21.44 -13.68
CA GLU A 390 -9.69 -21.45 -13.96
C GLU A 390 -10.35 -20.25 -13.30
N ASN A 391 -11.25 -19.58 -14.00
CA ASN A 391 -12.05 -18.53 -13.38
C ASN A 391 -13.02 -19.17 -12.39
N VAL A 392 -13.12 -18.64 -11.18
CA VAL A 392 -14.00 -19.18 -10.14
C VAL A 392 -14.79 -18.09 -9.43
N ASN A 393 -16.00 -18.43 -9.00
CA ASN A 393 -16.78 -17.65 -8.06
C ASN A 393 -16.88 -18.39 -6.72
N LEU A 394 -16.78 -17.65 -5.61
CA LEU A 394 -16.93 -18.15 -4.25
C LEU A 394 -18.00 -17.34 -3.50
N ARG A 395 -18.67 -17.97 -2.52
CA ARG A 395 -19.79 -17.42 -1.71
C ARG A 395 -19.39 -16.31 -0.71
N GLY A 396 -18.42 -15.48 -1.05
CA GLY A 396 -17.82 -14.54 -0.12
C GLY A 396 -16.74 -15.16 0.76
N LEU A 397 -16.00 -14.29 1.43
CA LEU A 397 -14.85 -14.61 2.27
C LEU A 397 -14.91 -13.74 3.53
N MET A 398 -14.64 -14.34 4.68
CA MET A 398 -14.29 -13.57 5.88
C MET A 398 -12.77 -13.40 5.89
N ILE A 399 -12.26 -12.18 5.95
CA ILE A 399 -10.83 -11.87 6.11
C ILE A 399 -10.67 -11.24 7.49
N GLY A 400 -10.19 -12.01 8.48
CA GLY A 400 -10.46 -11.70 9.88
C GLY A 400 -11.96 -11.48 10.11
N GLU A 401 -12.32 -10.30 10.61
CA GLU A 401 -13.72 -9.91 10.87
C GLU A 401 -14.39 -9.20 9.67
N TYR A 402 -13.66 -8.96 8.57
CA TYR A 402 -14.24 -8.31 7.39
C TYR A 402 -14.95 -9.33 6.50
N ASP A 403 -16.22 -9.07 6.20
CA ASP A 403 -17.02 -9.89 5.28
C ASP A 403 -17.02 -9.27 3.88
N THR A 404 -16.42 -9.95 2.90
CA THR A 404 -16.35 -9.43 1.51
C THR A 404 -17.73 -9.25 0.87
N ARG A 405 -18.76 -9.96 1.35
CA ARG A 405 -20.14 -9.83 0.86
C ARG A 405 -20.74 -8.45 1.09
N ARG A 406 -20.15 -7.66 2.01
CA ARG A 406 -20.52 -6.25 2.21
C ARG A 406 -20.13 -5.36 1.03
N ALA A 407 -19.09 -5.74 0.28
CA ALA A 407 -18.66 -5.03 -0.92
C ALA A 407 -19.31 -5.62 -2.17
N TRP A 408 -19.18 -6.94 -2.34
CA TRP A 408 -19.68 -7.67 -3.48
C TRP A 408 -20.10 -9.09 -3.07
N ALA A 409 -21.27 -9.55 -3.50
CA ALA A 409 -21.87 -10.80 -3.02
C ALA A 409 -21.04 -12.07 -3.28
N VAL A 410 -20.24 -12.04 -4.36
CA VAL A 410 -19.33 -13.12 -4.77
C VAL A 410 -17.89 -12.65 -4.69
N VAL A 411 -16.96 -13.57 -4.46
CA VAL A 411 -15.54 -13.32 -4.71
C VAL A 411 -15.20 -13.91 -6.07
N CYS A 412 -14.88 -13.04 -7.03
CA CYS A 412 -14.41 -13.43 -8.36
C CYS A 412 -12.89 -13.62 -8.29
N GLY A 413 -12.43 -14.85 -8.46
CA GLY A 413 -11.03 -15.20 -8.35
C GLY A 413 -10.59 -16.18 -9.43
N VAL A 414 -9.40 -16.72 -9.24
CA VAL A 414 -8.85 -17.79 -10.09
C VAL A 414 -8.46 -19.01 -9.26
N GLY A 415 -8.84 -20.19 -9.72
CA GLY A 415 -8.29 -21.46 -9.26
C GLY A 415 -6.93 -21.71 -9.87
N VAL A 416 -5.91 -21.95 -9.04
CA VAL A 416 -4.54 -22.27 -9.47
C VAL A 416 -3.97 -23.42 -8.62
N ASP A 417 -3.16 -24.27 -9.24
CA ASP A 417 -2.44 -25.30 -8.48
C ASP A 417 -1.30 -24.66 -7.66
N LEU A 418 -1.47 -24.64 -6.34
CA LEU A 418 -0.47 -24.10 -5.41
C LEU A 418 0.47 -25.17 -4.84
N ALA A 419 0.39 -26.43 -5.25
CA ALA A 419 1.18 -27.53 -4.68
C ALA A 419 2.69 -27.25 -4.73
N GLY A 420 3.21 -26.76 -5.86
CA GLY A 420 4.63 -26.48 -5.98
C GLY A 420 5.09 -25.24 -5.20
N LEU A 421 4.25 -24.21 -5.08
CA LEU A 421 4.50 -23.07 -4.19
C LEU A 421 4.52 -23.52 -2.72
N ASN A 422 3.53 -24.33 -2.32
CA ASN A 422 3.44 -24.87 -0.97
C ASN A 422 4.60 -25.84 -0.65
N LYS A 423 5.11 -26.59 -1.63
CA LYS A 423 6.34 -27.37 -1.49
C LYS A 423 7.56 -26.48 -1.22
N ALA A 424 7.76 -25.42 -1.99
CA ALA A 424 8.85 -24.47 -1.77
C ALA A 424 8.75 -23.76 -0.40
N ARG A 425 7.54 -23.46 0.05
CA ARG A 425 7.27 -22.92 1.38
C ARG A 425 7.61 -23.92 2.48
N ALA A 426 7.25 -25.19 2.31
CA ALA A 426 7.61 -26.25 3.26
C ALA A 426 9.14 -26.44 3.37
N GLU A 427 9.88 -26.32 2.26
CA GLU A 427 11.36 -26.32 2.27
C GLU A 427 11.94 -25.16 3.10
N GLN A 428 11.22 -24.04 3.20
CA GLN A 428 11.55 -22.89 4.05
C GLN A 428 10.94 -22.97 5.46
N LYS A 429 10.33 -24.10 5.83
CA LYS A 429 9.61 -24.32 7.10
C LYS A 429 8.44 -23.35 7.31
N LEU A 430 7.85 -22.87 6.22
CA LEU A 430 6.65 -22.04 6.25
C LEU A 430 5.41 -22.92 6.10
N PRO A 431 4.30 -22.62 6.81
CA PRO A 431 3.08 -23.39 6.63
C PRO A 431 2.46 -23.12 5.24
N PRO A 432 1.68 -24.07 4.69
CA PRO A 432 1.05 -23.89 3.39
C PRO A 432 0.02 -22.75 3.42
N ILE A 433 -0.23 -22.17 2.26
CA ILE A 433 -1.30 -21.20 2.02
C ILE A 433 -2.38 -21.82 1.14
N GLN A 434 -3.61 -21.30 1.26
CA GLN A 434 -4.76 -21.75 0.48
C GLN A 434 -5.11 -20.77 -0.65
N GLY A 435 -4.43 -19.63 -0.70
CA GLY A 435 -4.65 -18.64 -1.73
C GLY A 435 -3.82 -17.38 -1.54
N LEU A 436 -4.04 -16.45 -2.47
CA LEU A 436 -3.48 -15.12 -2.53
C LEU A 436 -4.63 -14.12 -2.55
N LEU A 437 -4.51 -13.04 -1.77
CA LEU A 437 -5.44 -11.92 -1.79
C LEU A 437 -4.95 -10.90 -2.81
N GLY A 438 -5.64 -10.84 -3.96
CA GLY A 438 -5.25 -10.02 -5.11
C GLY A 438 -5.86 -8.61 -5.11
N THR A 439 -5.42 -7.80 -6.06
CA THR A 439 -5.75 -6.37 -6.14
C THR A 439 -7.23 -6.08 -6.33
N LEU A 440 -7.99 -6.88 -7.07
CA LEU A 440 -9.44 -6.66 -7.22
C LEU A 440 -10.17 -6.67 -5.87
N ASP A 441 -9.90 -7.68 -5.03
CA ASP A 441 -10.52 -7.76 -3.70
C ASP A 441 -9.99 -6.67 -2.76
N LEU A 442 -8.72 -6.27 -2.90
CA LEU A 442 -8.15 -5.14 -2.17
C LEU A 442 -8.79 -3.80 -2.58
N LEU A 443 -9.06 -3.58 -3.87
CA LEU A 443 -9.79 -2.41 -4.39
C LEU A 443 -11.23 -2.40 -3.87
N ASN A 444 -11.93 -3.53 -3.97
CA ASN A 444 -13.31 -3.69 -3.50
C ASN A 444 -13.44 -3.55 -1.98
N GLY A 445 -12.39 -3.91 -1.25
CA GLY A 445 -12.23 -3.67 0.18
C GLY A 445 -11.62 -2.32 0.54
N SER A 446 -11.49 -1.37 -0.41
CA SER A 446 -10.88 -0.04 -0.19
C SER A 446 -9.60 -0.10 0.63
N ALA A 447 -8.77 -1.12 0.38
CA ALA A 447 -7.75 -1.58 1.31
C ALA A 447 -6.73 -0.49 1.64
N VAL A 448 -6.31 -0.45 2.91
CA VAL A 448 -5.10 0.23 3.35
C VAL A 448 -4.20 -0.80 4.00
N ILE A 449 -3.04 -1.08 3.39
CA ILE A 449 -2.08 -2.07 3.88
C ILE A 449 -0.95 -1.31 4.57
N ASP A 450 -0.81 -1.48 5.88
CA ASP A 450 0.33 -0.94 6.64
C ASP A 450 1.32 -2.08 6.92
N PHE A 451 2.42 -2.09 6.15
CA PHE A 451 3.48 -3.09 6.30
C PHE A 451 4.33 -2.88 7.55
N GLY A 452 4.32 -1.68 8.13
CA GLY A 452 5.02 -1.36 9.37
C GLY A 452 4.31 -1.91 10.61
N THR A 453 2.98 -1.80 10.66
CA THR A 453 2.17 -2.35 11.77
C THR A 453 1.62 -3.75 11.48
N ASN A 454 1.81 -4.25 10.26
CA ASN A 454 1.31 -5.55 9.80
C ASN A 454 -0.21 -5.64 9.95
N THR A 455 -0.89 -4.59 9.47
CA THR A 455 -2.34 -4.46 9.55
C THR A 455 -2.90 -4.19 8.15
N LEU A 456 -3.92 -4.95 7.78
CA LEU A 456 -4.74 -4.70 6.61
C LEU A 456 -6.06 -4.08 7.08
N TYR A 457 -6.35 -2.86 6.64
CA TYR A 457 -7.62 -2.20 6.90
C TYR A 457 -8.54 -2.37 5.70
N LEU A 458 -9.75 -2.87 5.92
CA LEU A 458 -10.74 -3.13 4.88
C LEU A 458 -12.04 -2.38 5.15
N ARG A 459 -12.63 -1.80 4.12
CA ARG A 459 -13.94 -1.15 4.13
C ARG A 459 -14.63 -1.38 2.78
N PRO A 460 -15.92 -1.71 2.73
CA PRO A 460 -16.59 -1.91 1.45
C PRO A 460 -16.45 -0.67 0.55
N VAL A 461 -16.11 -0.86 -0.72
CA VAL A 461 -15.90 0.27 -1.65
C VAL A 461 -17.13 1.14 -1.81
N LYS A 462 -18.32 0.58 -1.61
CA LYS A 462 -19.57 1.33 -1.52
C LYS A 462 -19.55 2.42 -0.44
N GLU A 463 -18.92 2.18 0.71
CA GLU A 463 -18.81 3.18 1.78
C GLU A 463 -17.78 4.28 1.42
N THR A 464 -16.86 4.00 0.50
CA THR A 464 -15.90 4.97 -0.05
C THR A 464 -16.49 5.84 -1.16
N VAL A 465 -17.21 5.22 -2.10
CA VAL A 465 -17.74 5.88 -3.31
C VAL A 465 -19.16 6.41 -3.11
N GLY A 466 -19.95 5.74 -2.25
CA GLY A 466 -21.36 6.07 -1.98
C GLY A 466 -21.61 7.54 -1.63
N PRO A 467 -20.83 8.19 -0.75
CA PRO A 467 -21.00 9.62 -0.45
C PRO A 467 -20.89 10.52 -1.69
N GLN A 468 -20.15 10.11 -2.72
CA GLN A 468 -20.03 10.85 -3.98
C GLN A 468 -21.22 10.59 -4.91
N LEU A 469 -21.88 9.44 -4.78
CA LEU A 469 -23.07 9.08 -5.55
C LEU A 469 -24.37 9.62 -4.95
N GLU A 470 -24.39 9.88 -3.64
CA GLU A 470 -25.60 10.32 -2.92
C GLU A 470 -26.29 11.51 -3.61
N GLY A 471 -27.61 11.44 -3.70
CA GLY A 471 -28.46 12.44 -4.32
C GLY A 471 -29.07 12.01 -5.65
N LYS A 472 -29.76 12.96 -6.30
CA LYS A 472 -30.49 12.75 -7.56
C LYS A 472 -29.63 13.16 -8.76
N TRP A 473 -29.68 12.35 -9.80
CA TRP A 473 -29.00 12.50 -11.07
C TRP A 473 -30.05 12.47 -12.18
N VAL A 474 -29.99 13.43 -13.11
CA VAL A 474 -30.97 13.58 -14.20
C VAL A 474 -30.29 13.25 -15.52
N GLY A 475 -30.92 12.40 -16.34
CA GLY A 475 -30.42 12.01 -17.64
C GLY A 475 -30.26 13.23 -18.55
N ALA A 476 -29.11 13.32 -19.20
CA ALA A 476 -28.78 14.40 -20.13
C ALA A 476 -28.71 13.87 -21.56
N THR A 477 -27.91 12.83 -21.79
CA THR A 477 -27.73 12.21 -23.11
C THR A 477 -27.81 10.70 -23.01
N TRP A 478 -28.12 10.06 -24.12
CA TRP A 478 -28.09 8.61 -24.26
C TRP A 478 -27.44 8.18 -25.56
N GLU A 479 -26.85 6.99 -25.54
CA GLU A 479 -26.36 6.28 -26.72
C GLU A 479 -26.87 4.83 -26.69
N PHE A 480 -27.46 4.38 -27.80
CA PHE A 480 -27.93 3.03 -27.98
C PHE A 480 -27.84 2.61 -29.45
N ASP A 481 -27.17 1.50 -29.72
CA ASP A 481 -27.05 0.93 -31.06
C ASP A 481 -26.53 1.92 -32.12
N GLY A 482 -25.56 2.75 -31.72
CA GLY A 482 -24.99 3.82 -32.55
C GLY A 482 -25.89 5.05 -32.73
N ASN A 483 -27.10 5.06 -32.18
CA ASN A 483 -27.97 6.23 -32.13
C ASN A 483 -27.67 7.03 -30.87
N ARG A 484 -27.67 8.36 -30.97
CA ARG A 484 -27.47 9.28 -29.85
C ARG A 484 -28.64 10.22 -29.74
N GLY A 485 -28.98 10.61 -28.52
CA GLY A 485 -30.02 11.60 -28.26
C GLY A 485 -29.85 12.31 -26.92
N GLN A 486 -30.79 13.22 -26.66
CA GLN A 486 -30.90 13.95 -25.40
C GLN A 486 -32.19 13.57 -24.69
N TYR A 487 -32.15 13.48 -23.37
CA TYR A 487 -33.35 13.35 -22.55
C TYR A 487 -33.97 14.73 -22.32
N LYS A 488 -35.31 14.81 -22.25
CA LYS A 488 -35.93 16.01 -21.68
C LYS A 488 -35.71 16.00 -20.16
N PRO A 489 -35.66 17.17 -19.52
CA PRO A 489 -35.54 17.25 -18.07
C PRO A 489 -36.62 16.41 -17.37
N GLY A 490 -36.20 15.39 -16.61
CA GLY A 490 -37.10 14.50 -15.87
C GLY A 490 -37.41 13.16 -16.56
N ASP A 491 -37.07 12.98 -17.84
CA ASP A 491 -37.34 11.73 -18.58
C ASP A 491 -36.51 10.54 -18.05
N ALA A 492 -35.38 10.79 -17.40
CA ALA A 492 -34.60 9.73 -16.79
C ALA A 492 -33.95 10.26 -15.53
N ALA A 493 -34.00 9.48 -14.45
CA ALA A 493 -33.30 9.84 -13.23
C ALA A 493 -32.78 8.62 -12.48
N ILE A 494 -31.64 8.81 -11.82
CA ILE A 494 -31.08 7.88 -10.85
C ILE A 494 -30.95 8.62 -9.52
N GLU A 495 -31.46 8.06 -8.44
CA GLU A 495 -31.30 8.62 -7.10
C GLU A 495 -30.61 7.59 -6.20
N PHE A 496 -29.46 7.96 -5.63
CA PHE A 496 -28.80 7.17 -4.60
C PHE A 496 -29.15 7.76 -3.25
N LYS A 497 -29.73 6.93 -2.37
CA LYS A 497 -30.11 7.38 -1.03
C LYS A 497 -30.09 6.24 -0.03
N GLY A 498 -29.36 6.43 1.08
CA GLY A 498 -29.36 5.46 2.20
C GLY A 498 -28.99 4.04 1.77
N GLY A 499 -28.05 3.91 0.84
CA GLY A 499 -27.60 2.62 0.31
C GLY A 499 -28.58 1.93 -0.67
N ARG A 500 -29.66 2.61 -1.07
CA ARG A 500 -30.57 2.23 -2.15
C ARG A 500 -30.27 3.03 -3.41
N VAL A 501 -30.67 2.48 -4.55
CA VAL A 501 -30.71 3.18 -5.83
C VAL A 501 -32.11 3.11 -6.41
N ARG A 502 -32.68 4.26 -6.75
CA ARG A 502 -33.98 4.39 -7.41
C ARG A 502 -33.76 4.81 -8.85
N LEU A 503 -34.30 4.04 -9.78
CA LEU A 503 -34.27 4.30 -11.21
C LEU A 503 -35.65 4.82 -11.62
N THR A 504 -35.71 5.92 -12.35
CA THR A 504 -36.94 6.48 -12.93
C THR A 504 -36.82 6.45 -14.45
N ASP A 505 -37.80 5.84 -15.11
CA ASP A 505 -37.86 5.74 -16.57
C ASP A 505 -38.62 6.91 -17.23
N PRO A 506 -38.61 7.04 -18.58
CA PRO A 506 -39.29 8.12 -19.29
C PRO A 506 -40.82 8.15 -19.17
N SER A 507 -41.44 7.06 -18.71
CA SER A 507 -42.87 7.04 -18.41
C SER A 507 -43.19 7.55 -16.99
N GLY A 508 -42.17 7.85 -16.19
CA GLY A 508 -42.29 8.20 -14.78
C GLY A 508 -42.36 6.99 -13.85
N GLY A 509 -42.21 5.78 -14.38
CA GLY A 509 -42.14 4.56 -13.58
C GLY A 509 -40.88 4.54 -12.74
N THR A 510 -41.00 4.17 -11.46
CA THR A 510 -39.86 4.09 -10.54
C THR A 510 -39.64 2.66 -10.06
N THR A 511 -38.37 2.23 -9.99
CA THR A 511 -37.98 0.97 -9.35
C THR A 511 -36.85 1.23 -8.36
N GLU A 512 -36.90 0.61 -7.19
CA GLU A 512 -35.90 0.76 -6.13
C GLU A 512 -35.16 -0.54 -5.89
N TRP A 513 -33.83 -0.45 -5.76
CA TRP A 513 -32.92 -1.58 -5.61
C TRP A 513 -31.96 -1.37 -4.44
N GLY A 514 -31.50 -2.46 -3.85
CA GLY A 514 -30.20 -2.49 -3.19
C GLY A 514 -29.10 -2.53 -4.24
N PHE A 515 -27.88 -2.11 -3.88
CA PHE A 515 -26.76 -2.21 -4.81
C PHE A 515 -25.43 -2.52 -4.10
N HIS A 516 -24.58 -3.26 -4.81
CA HIS A 516 -23.17 -3.47 -4.52
C HIS A 516 -22.30 -2.73 -5.53
N LEU A 517 -21.06 -2.46 -5.15
CA LEU A 517 -20.07 -1.80 -5.99
C LEU A 517 -18.78 -2.60 -6.03
N ALA A 518 -18.18 -2.70 -7.21
CA ALA A 518 -16.81 -3.16 -7.38
C ALA A 518 -16.01 -2.10 -8.13
N ASP A 519 -14.77 -1.86 -7.71
CA ASP A 519 -13.82 -0.94 -8.34
C ASP A 519 -12.97 -1.73 -9.32
N GLU A 520 -13.13 -1.42 -10.61
CA GLU A 520 -12.36 -2.02 -11.71
C GLU A 520 -11.26 -1.07 -12.20
N GLY A 521 -10.92 -0.06 -11.39
CA GLY A 521 -9.87 0.90 -11.64
C GLY A 521 -10.35 2.19 -12.28
N ASP A 522 -10.58 2.24 -13.58
CA ASP A 522 -11.04 3.48 -14.24
C ASP A 522 -12.57 3.62 -14.28
N GLN A 523 -13.26 2.57 -13.84
CA GLN A 523 -14.71 2.44 -13.81
C GLN A 523 -15.13 1.62 -12.59
N TYR A 524 -16.42 1.63 -12.29
CA TYR A 524 -17.04 0.83 -11.25
C TYR A 524 -18.08 -0.09 -11.85
N ARG A 525 -18.16 -1.32 -11.34
CA ARG A 525 -19.30 -2.20 -11.59
C ARG A 525 -20.36 -1.99 -10.52
N ILE A 526 -21.62 -1.94 -10.94
CA ILE A 526 -22.78 -1.90 -10.05
C ILE A 526 -23.61 -3.16 -10.25
N GLY A 527 -23.89 -3.85 -9.13
CA GLY A 527 -24.78 -5.00 -9.09
C GLY A 527 -26.04 -4.61 -8.35
N LEU A 528 -27.21 -4.73 -8.98
CA LEU A 528 -28.51 -4.39 -8.40
C LEU A 528 -29.18 -5.64 -7.86
N PHE A 529 -29.77 -5.56 -6.68
CA PHE A 529 -30.48 -6.69 -6.07
C PHE A 529 -31.75 -6.22 -5.38
N ASP A 530 -32.74 -7.12 -5.27
CA ASP A 530 -33.98 -6.83 -4.58
C ASP A 530 -33.68 -6.58 -3.08
N PRO A 531 -34.02 -5.39 -2.55
CA PRO A 531 -33.91 -5.06 -1.14
C PRO A 531 -34.40 -6.10 -0.14
N LYS A 532 -35.44 -6.84 -0.55
CA LYS A 532 -36.19 -7.78 0.26
C LYS A 532 -35.77 -9.22 0.00
N ALA A 533 -34.86 -9.45 -0.96
CA ALA A 533 -34.35 -10.79 -1.19
C ALA A 533 -33.44 -11.20 -0.04
N ASP A 534 -33.89 -12.17 0.75
CA ASP A 534 -33.03 -12.96 1.65
C ASP A 534 -31.90 -13.67 0.88
N LYS A 535 -32.04 -13.78 -0.45
CA LYS A 535 -31.23 -14.62 -1.35
C LYS A 535 -29.79 -14.16 -1.57
N LEU A 536 -29.38 -12.96 -1.14
CA LEU A 536 -27.95 -12.66 -1.07
C LEU A 536 -27.22 -13.55 -0.04
N ALA A 537 -27.94 -14.25 0.83
CA ALA A 537 -27.38 -15.22 1.78
C ALA A 537 -26.80 -16.48 1.12
N ASP A 538 -27.24 -16.85 -0.10
CA ASP A 538 -26.72 -18.05 -0.78
C ASP A 538 -25.38 -17.83 -1.49
N GLY A 539 -24.95 -16.56 -1.64
CA GLY A 539 -23.66 -16.16 -2.16
C GLY A 539 -23.42 -16.44 -3.64
N PHE A 540 -24.44 -16.79 -4.43
CA PHE A 540 -24.32 -17.03 -5.88
C PHE A 540 -25.46 -16.43 -6.71
N THR A 541 -26.49 -15.85 -6.09
CA THR A 541 -27.61 -15.27 -6.84
C THR A 541 -27.10 -14.18 -7.80
N ALA A 542 -27.28 -14.40 -9.11
CA ALA A 542 -26.99 -13.44 -10.15
C ALA A 542 -27.77 -12.14 -9.89
N TYR A 543 -27.09 -11.00 -9.98
CA TYR A 543 -27.76 -9.70 -9.87
C TYR A 543 -28.80 -9.60 -11.00
N PRO A 544 -30.10 -9.40 -10.69
CA PRO A 544 -31.15 -9.28 -11.71
C PRO A 544 -30.90 -8.12 -12.70
N GLY A 545 -30.08 -7.16 -12.31
CA GLY A 545 -29.57 -6.12 -13.19
C GLY A 545 -28.20 -5.64 -12.73
N GLY A 546 -27.44 -5.07 -13.65
CA GLY A 546 -26.12 -4.53 -13.36
C GLY A 546 -25.58 -3.73 -14.53
N GLY A 547 -24.44 -3.12 -14.31
CA GLY A 547 -23.79 -2.31 -15.33
C GLY A 547 -22.42 -1.83 -14.90
N LEU A 548 -21.83 -1.01 -15.76
CA LEU A 548 -20.64 -0.23 -15.45
C LEU A 548 -21.03 1.22 -15.28
N PHE A 549 -20.31 1.96 -14.44
CA PHE A 549 -20.40 3.40 -14.43
C PHE A 549 -19.06 4.07 -14.17
N LYS A 550 -19.00 5.34 -14.56
CA LYS A 550 -17.89 6.24 -14.28
C LYS A 550 -18.42 7.54 -13.70
N LEU A 551 -17.75 8.03 -12.66
CA LEU A 551 -18.05 9.31 -12.03
C LEU A 551 -16.95 10.31 -12.39
N THR A 552 -17.32 11.44 -12.99
CA THR A 552 -16.39 12.54 -13.34
C THR A 552 -17.00 13.87 -12.92
N GLY A 553 -16.62 14.38 -11.75
CA GLY A 553 -17.23 15.57 -11.15
C GLY A 553 -18.72 15.38 -10.92
N ASP A 554 -19.55 16.25 -11.50
CA ASP A 554 -21.02 16.16 -11.44
C ASP A 554 -21.64 15.41 -12.63
N THR A 555 -20.85 14.55 -13.30
CA THR A 555 -21.33 13.68 -14.39
C THR A 555 -21.19 12.22 -13.98
N LEU A 556 -22.29 11.48 -14.10
CA LEU A 556 -22.34 10.04 -13.89
C LEU A 556 -22.67 9.39 -15.24
N THR A 557 -21.76 8.61 -15.80
CA THR A 557 -21.99 7.85 -17.05
C THR A 557 -22.26 6.40 -16.68
N VAL A 558 -23.41 5.87 -17.05
CA VAL A 558 -23.83 4.50 -16.73
C VAL A 558 -24.04 3.72 -18.02
N VAL A 559 -23.54 2.49 -18.06
CA VAL A 559 -23.76 1.54 -19.16
C VAL A 559 -24.44 0.30 -18.61
N THR A 560 -25.61 -0.02 -19.15
CA THR A 560 -26.40 -1.20 -18.76
C THR A 560 -26.87 -1.96 -19.99
N PRO A 561 -27.09 -3.28 -19.89
CA PRO A 561 -27.87 -4.01 -20.89
C PRO A 561 -29.25 -3.38 -21.06
N ARG A 562 -29.77 -3.34 -22.29
CA ARG A 562 -31.12 -2.84 -22.54
C ARG A 562 -32.16 -3.77 -21.89
N PRO A 563 -33.17 -3.23 -21.18
CA PRO A 563 -34.31 -4.03 -20.74
C PRO A 563 -34.95 -4.79 -21.91
N GLY A 564 -35.06 -6.12 -21.79
CA GLY A 564 -35.65 -6.98 -22.82
C GLY A 564 -34.72 -7.39 -23.96
N ALA A 565 -33.40 -7.13 -23.88
CA ALA A 565 -32.44 -7.70 -24.82
C ALA A 565 -32.46 -9.25 -24.77
N ARG A 566 -32.50 -9.91 -25.94
CA ARG A 566 -32.51 -11.38 -26.04
C ARG A 566 -31.21 -12.02 -25.55
N GLU A 567 -30.08 -11.31 -25.71
CA GLU A 567 -28.78 -11.65 -25.13
C GLU A 567 -28.32 -10.49 -24.27
N VAL A 568 -28.12 -10.76 -22.98
CA VAL A 568 -27.55 -9.79 -22.04
C VAL A 568 -26.03 -9.93 -22.14
N LYS A 569 -25.41 -9.09 -22.98
CA LYS A 569 -23.96 -8.92 -22.92
C LYS A 569 -23.64 -8.02 -21.73
N GLU A 570 -22.80 -8.50 -20.82
CA GLU A 570 -22.28 -7.64 -19.76
C GLU A 570 -21.36 -6.57 -20.35
N PRO A 571 -21.49 -5.30 -19.95
CA PRO A 571 -20.57 -4.27 -20.39
C PRO A 571 -19.17 -4.55 -19.82
N THR A 572 -18.15 -4.46 -20.68
CA THR A 572 -16.73 -4.60 -20.32
C THR A 572 -15.99 -3.26 -20.30
N GLU A 573 -16.62 -2.22 -20.86
CA GLU A 573 -16.12 -0.84 -20.89
C GLU A 573 -17.30 0.13 -20.80
N VAL A 574 -17.04 1.39 -20.42
CA VAL A 574 -18.05 2.46 -20.42
C VAL A 574 -18.31 2.96 -21.85
N ALA A 575 -18.84 2.09 -22.70
CA ALA A 575 -19.26 2.37 -24.06
C ALA A 575 -20.51 1.57 -24.45
N ALA A 576 -21.25 2.04 -25.46
CA ALA A 576 -22.39 1.32 -26.05
C ALA A 576 -22.22 1.17 -27.57
N PRO A 577 -21.25 0.36 -28.04
CA PRO A 577 -21.00 0.18 -29.47
C PRO A 577 -22.25 -0.28 -30.23
N LYS A 578 -22.37 0.09 -31.51
CA LYS A 578 -23.45 -0.37 -32.39
C LYS A 578 -23.53 -1.91 -32.39
N GLY A 579 -24.73 -2.45 -32.22
CA GLY A 579 -25.01 -3.89 -32.16
C GLY A 579 -24.68 -4.56 -30.82
N SER A 580 -24.20 -3.83 -29.82
CA SER A 580 -23.84 -4.41 -28.51
C SER A 580 -25.04 -4.82 -27.65
N GLY A 581 -26.22 -4.23 -27.90
CA GLY A 581 -27.39 -4.36 -27.01
C GLY A 581 -27.26 -3.57 -25.69
N LEU A 582 -26.20 -2.78 -25.55
CA LEU A 582 -25.92 -1.93 -24.39
C LEU A 582 -26.52 -0.53 -24.59
N MET A 583 -26.94 0.08 -23.49
CA MET A 583 -27.38 1.47 -23.41
C MET A 583 -26.42 2.24 -22.52
N LEU A 584 -25.91 3.37 -23.02
CA LEU A 584 -25.13 4.32 -22.24
C LEU A 584 -25.99 5.54 -21.96
N VAL A 585 -26.01 5.99 -20.71
CA VAL A 585 -26.69 7.22 -20.29
C VAL A 585 -25.72 8.08 -19.50
N GLU A 586 -25.60 9.35 -19.89
CA GLU A 586 -24.93 10.37 -19.08
C GLU A 586 -25.97 11.10 -18.23
N TYR A 587 -25.73 11.15 -16.93
CA TYR A 587 -26.52 11.90 -15.97
C TYR A 587 -25.73 13.09 -15.45
N LYS A 588 -26.44 14.17 -15.15
CA LYS A 588 -25.92 15.33 -14.41
C LYS A 588 -26.53 15.37 -13.02
N ARG A 589 -25.75 15.76 -12.02
CA ARG A 589 -26.27 15.96 -10.66
C ARG A 589 -27.38 17.02 -10.69
N ALA A 590 -28.52 16.72 -10.06
CA ALA A 590 -29.58 17.70 -9.87
C ALA A 590 -29.07 18.83 -8.97
N LYS A 591 -29.34 20.08 -9.34
CA LYS A 591 -28.96 21.26 -8.55
C LYS A 591 -29.92 21.51 -7.40
#